data_AF-A0A8H6FAZ4-F1
#
_entry.id   AF-A0A8H6FAZ4-F1
#
_cell.length_a   1.000
_cell.length_b   1.000
_cell.length_c   1.000
_cell.angle_alpha   90.00
_cell.angle_beta   90.00
_cell.angle_gamma   90.00
#
_symmetry.space_group_name_H-M   'P 1'
#
loop_
_entity.id
_entity.type
_entity.pdbx_description
1 polymer ?
#
loop_
_entity_poly.entity_id
_entity_poly.type
_entity_poly.pdbx_seq_one_letter_code
_entity_poly.pdbx_strand_id
1 'polypeptide(L)'
;MASSLADFILIGPGTFLYTPPKPTPGQLIILCTWLGAARRHIAKYTALYRCIAPNARILLVESSVGILASAFVRPQRVMEFAPAAAAVLDTLAECEHRSSSHPKRSANGRLSDEMTNSRTCRSTPSSSYAQPKTLMHIFSNGGMNSATHLLRVLRSRMDQPLALTGMMFDSCPGKATSYWQTFDAMVLSFPKTIFWRFLGALAVHCFLIFVSLYIACGYENPATFWRRGVLEESSPARGACYLFSREDRMIEWTDVEQHAEEARRKGWRVKEVLFEGSGHCAHLTMDRRRFKANKDER
;
A
#
# COMPACT_ATOMS: atom_id res chain seq x y z
N MET A 1 5.56 14.95 18.55
CA MET A 1 4.79 15.86 17.66
C MET A 1 4.35 15.06 16.44
N ALA A 2 3.06 15.03 16.10
CA ALA A 2 2.63 14.42 14.84
C ALA A 2 2.98 15.41 13.71
N SER A 3 3.79 15.01 12.72
CA SER A 3 4.10 15.92 11.62
C SER A 3 2.81 16.22 10.87
N SER A 4 2.52 17.50 10.66
CA SER A 4 1.42 17.93 9.81
C SER A 4 1.52 17.27 8.44
N LEU A 5 0.39 16.93 7.82
CA LEU A 5 0.34 16.54 6.40
C LEU A 5 0.53 17.76 5.47
N ALA A 6 0.96 18.92 6.00
CA ALA A 6 1.24 20.13 5.23
C ALA A 6 2.35 19.94 4.18
N ASP A 7 3.31 19.06 4.44
CA ASP A 7 4.43 18.80 3.51
C ASP A 7 4.01 17.91 2.32
N PHE A 8 2.76 17.44 2.29
CA PHE A 8 2.24 16.60 1.22
C PHE A 8 1.54 17.44 0.15
N ILE A 9 1.89 17.19 -1.10
CA ILE A 9 1.27 17.84 -2.27
C ILE A 9 0.11 16.97 -2.75
N LEU A 10 -1.06 17.57 -2.97
CA LEU A 10 -2.20 16.90 -3.60
C LEU A 10 -1.91 16.71 -5.09
N ILE A 11 -1.91 15.46 -5.56
CA ILE A 11 -1.63 15.12 -6.97
C ILE A 11 -2.84 14.49 -7.68
N GLY A 12 -3.90 14.12 -6.94
CA GLY A 12 -5.13 13.56 -7.47
C GLY A 12 -6.20 13.39 -6.39
N PRO A 13 -7.41 12.90 -6.73
CA PRO A 13 -8.46 12.66 -5.74
C PRO A 13 -7.97 11.76 -4.61
N GLY A 14 -7.97 12.28 -3.38
CA GLY A 14 -7.46 11.58 -2.20
C GLY A 14 -6.00 11.13 -2.30
N THR A 15 -5.22 11.61 -3.28
CA THR A 15 -3.86 11.13 -3.55
C THR A 15 -2.87 12.25 -3.31
N PHE A 16 -1.90 11.98 -2.44
CA PHE A 16 -0.90 12.95 -2.00
C PHE A 16 0.52 12.38 -2.10
N LEU A 17 1.48 13.24 -2.41
CA LEU A 17 2.89 12.88 -2.50
C LEU A 17 3.73 13.76 -1.57
N TYR A 18 4.54 13.11 -0.74
CA TYR A 18 5.62 13.75 0.00
C TYR A 18 6.96 13.39 -0.63
N THR A 19 7.75 14.42 -0.93
CA THR A 19 9.13 14.28 -1.40
C THR A 19 10.07 14.80 -0.32
N PRO A 20 10.98 13.98 0.24
CA PRO A 20 11.94 14.44 1.22
C PRO A 20 12.98 15.37 0.59
N PRO A 21 13.69 16.20 1.38
CA PRO A 21 14.68 17.15 0.85
C PRO A 21 15.83 16.52 0.05
N LYS A 22 16.18 15.27 0.38
CA LYS A 22 17.23 14.49 -0.29
C LYS A 22 16.67 13.11 -0.66
N PRO A 23 15.85 13.01 -1.72
CA PRO A 23 15.22 11.75 -2.08
C PRO A 23 16.26 10.75 -2.58
N THR A 24 16.20 9.51 -2.07
CA THR A 24 16.96 8.41 -2.66
C THR A 24 16.18 7.89 -3.87
N PRO A 25 16.79 7.84 -5.08
CA PRO A 25 16.14 7.30 -6.27
C PRO A 25 15.51 5.93 -6.03
N GLY A 26 14.26 5.75 -6.49
CA GLY A 26 13.52 4.49 -6.39
C GLY A 26 13.10 4.06 -4.99
N GLN A 27 13.30 4.87 -3.94
CA GLN A 27 12.76 4.56 -2.61
C GLN A 27 11.37 5.15 -2.43
N LEU A 28 10.38 4.29 -2.27
CA LEU A 28 8.97 4.68 -2.19
C LEU A 28 8.23 3.90 -1.09
N ILE A 29 7.39 4.61 -0.36
CA ILE A 29 6.43 4.05 0.58
C ILE A 29 5.04 4.43 0.10
N ILE A 30 4.19 3.44 -0.13
CA ILE A 30 2.80 3.63 -0.55
C ILE A 30 1.90 3.34 0.67
N LEU A 31 1.09 4.30 1.08
CA LEU A 31 0.13 4.17 2.17
C LEU A 31 -1.29 4.19 1.59
N CYS A 32 -1.99 3.07 1.65
CA CYS A 32 -3.40 2.96 1.27
C CYS A 32 -4.25 2.90 2.53
N THR A 33 -4.77 4.05 2.96
CA THR A 33 -5.44 4.21 4.26
C THR A 33 -6.81 3.53 4.34
N TRP A 34 -7.35 3.40 5.55
CA TRP A 34 -8.71 2.93 5.77
C TRP A 34 -9.74 4.01 5.44
N LEU A 35 -11.00 3.59 5.31
CA LEU A 35 -12.10 4.45 4.92
C LEU A 35 -12.32 5.58 5.95
N GLY A 36 -12.31 6.83 5.49
CA GLY A 36 -12.59 7.99 6.36
C GLY A 36 -11.54 8.23 7.44
N ALA A 37 -10.31 7.75 7.25
CA ALA A 37 -9.23 7.90 8.20
C ALA A 37 -8.98 9.37 8.59
N ALA A 38 -9.12 9.70 9.88
CA ALA A 38 -8.83 11.07 10.30
C ALA A 38 -7.33 11.36 10.15
N ARG A 39 -6.99 12.50 9.53
CA ARG A 39 -5.63 12.92 9.19
C ARG A 39 -4.63 12.86 10.36
N ARG A 40 -5.09 13.07 11.61
CA ARG A 40 -4.27 12.90 12.83
C ARG A 40 -3.74 11.47 13.05
N HIS A 41 -4.48 10.45 12.60
CA HIS A 41 -4.06 9.05 12.71
C HIS A 41 -3.08 8.72 11.58
N ILE A 42 -3.38 9.16 10.35
CA ILE A 42 -2.47 9.06 9.19
C ILE A 42 -1.11 9.70 9.52
N ALA A 43 -1.11 10.88 10.13
CA ALA A 43 0.09 11.62 10.53
C ALA A 43 1.05 10.81 11.44
N LYS A 44 0.54 9.84 12.22
CA LYS A 44 1.40 8.98 13.05
C LYS A 44 2.21 8.01 12.19
N TYR A 45 1.59 7.45 11.16
CA TYR A 45 2.22 6.50 10.24
C TYR A 45 3.18 7.20 9.28
N THR A 46 2.80 8.36 8.74
CA THR A 46 3.72 9.15 7.91
C THR A 46 4.94 9.61 8.71
N ALA A 47 4.76 10.05 9.97
CA ALA A 47 5.88 10.39 10.85
C ALA A 47 6.78 9.18 11.18
N LEU A 48 6.19 7.99 11.38
CA LEU A 48 6.96 6.75 11.55
C LEU A 48 7.85 6.50 10.32
N TYR A 49 7.26 6.55 9.12
CA TYR A 49 8.00 6.30 7.88
C TYR A 49 9.06 7.37 7.59
N ARG A 50 8.79 8.64 7.86
CA ARG A 50 9.80 9.71 7.81
C ARG A 50 10.97 9.47 8.77
N CYS A 51 10.74 8.75 9.88
CA CYS A 51 11.80 8.41 10.83
C CYS A 51 12.62 7.20 10.37
N ILE A 52 11.98 6.11 9.92
CA ILE A 52 12.66 4.86 9.58
C ILE A 52 13.20 4.82 8.14
N ALA A 53 12.67 5.67 7.26
CA ALA A 53 13.06 5.79 5.86
C ALA A 53 13.08 7.27 5.43
N PRO A 54 14.00 8.09 5.99
CA PRO A 54 13.96 9.56 5.87
C PRO A 54 14.12 10.09 4.44
N ASN A 55 14.73 9.30 3.55
CA ASN A 55 14.97 9.68 2.16
C ASN A 55 13.99 9.02 1.17
N ALA A 56 13.01 8.24 1.65
CA ALA A 56 11.98 7.65 0.80
C ALA A 56 10.87 8.67 0.53
N ARG A 57 10.35 8.67 -0.71
CA ARG A 57 9.08 9.34 -0.99
C ARG A 57 7.94 8.60 -0.30
N ILE A 58 6.88 9.33 0.04
CA ILE A 58 5.66 8.73 0.58
C ILE A 58 4.49 9.12 -0.33
N LEU A 59 3.94 8.12 -1.02
CA LEU A 59 2.68 8.22 -1.73
C LEU A 59 1.55 7.82 -0.78
N LEU A 60 0.66 8.75 -0.49
CA LEU A 60 -0.48 8.57 0.39
C LEU A 60 -1.76 8.54 -0.44
N VAL A 61 -2.51 7.44 -0.36
CA VAL A 61 -3.83 7.26 -0.96
C VAL A 61 -4.85 7.18 0.17
N GLU A 62 -5.60 8.27 0.35
CA GLU A 62 -6.67 8.41 1.32
C GLU A 62 -7.95 7.72 0.81
N SER A 63 -8.45 6.71 1.52
CA SER A 63 -9.67 6.00 1.09
C SER A 63 -10.93 6.75 1.53
N SER A 64 -11.89 6.89 0.62
CA SER A 64 -13.18 7.54 0.85
C SER A 64 -14.32 6.71 0.26
N VAL A 65 -15.58 7.04 0.63
CA VAL A 65 -16.76 6.37 0.07
C VAL A 65 -16.83 6.59 -1.45
N GLY A 66 -16.38 7.76 -1.93
CA GLY A 66 -16.29 8.05 -3.36
C GLY A 66 -15.34 7.11 -4.09
N ILE A 67 -14.12 6.91 -3.56
CA ILE A 67 -13.12 5.98 -4.10
C ILE A 67 -13.60 4.53 -4.04
N LEU A 68 -14.38 4.17 -3.02
CA LEU A 68 -14.97 2.84 -2.92
C LEU A 68 -16.09 2.63 -3.95
N ALA A 69 -16.90 3.64 -4.21
CA ALA A 69 -17.98 3.58 -5.19
C ALA A 69 -17.47 3.64 -6.64
N SER A 70 -16.42 4.43 -6.92
CA SER A 70 -15.82 4.52 -8.26
C SER A 70 -15.21 3.18 -8.72
N ALA A 71 -14.89 2.28 -7.79
CA ALA A 71 -14.45 0.92 -8.08
C ALA A 71 -15.44 0.18 -8.99
N PHE A 72 -16.75 0.47 -8.94
CA PHE A 72 -17.75 -0.20 -9.77
C PHE A 72 -17.87 0.39 -11.20
N VAL A 73 -17.18 1.51 -11.48
CA VAL A 73 -17.23 2.21 -12.76
C VAL A 73 -15.83 2.27 -13.38
N ARG A 74 -15.57 1.42 -14.39
CA ARG A 74 -14.22 1.22 -14.99
C ARG A 74 -13.50 2.52 -15.39
N PRO A 75 -14.11 3.46 -16.16
CA PRO A 75 -13.43 4.69 -16.55
C PRO A 75 -13.02 5.56 -15.35
N GLN A 76 -13.92 5.72 -14.38
CA GLN A 76 -13.68 6.52 -13.17
C GLN A 76 -12.51 5.96 -12.37
N ARG A 77 -12.48 4.65 -12.17
CA ARG A 77 -11.38 3.95 -11.50
C ARG A 77 -10.01 4.24 -12.12
N VAL A 78 -9.88 4.11 -13.44
CA VAL A 78 -8.59 4.35 -14.13
C VAL A 78 -8.16 5.81 -13.96
N MET A 79 -9.10 6.75 -14.10
CA MET A 79 -8.82 8.17 -13.91
C MET A 79 -8.40 8.50 -12.48
N GLU A 80 -9.03 7.88 -11.48
CA GLU A 80 -8.79 8.17 -10.07
C GLU A 80 -7.40 7.69 -9.60
N PHE A 81 -6.96 6.52 -10.05
CA PHE A 81 -5.64 5.97 -9.70
C PHE A 81 -4.53 6.37 -10.68
N ALA A 82 -4.83 7.08 -11.79
CA ALA A 82 -3.83 7.51 -12.76
C ALA A 82 -2.72 8.40 -12.16
N PRO A 83 -3.01 9.39 -11.28
CA PRO A 83 -1.97 10.21 -10.69
C PRO A 83 -1.08 9.44 -9.71
N ALA A 84 -1.67 8.54 -8.92
CA ALA A 84 -0.92 7.64 -8.05
C ALA A 84 0.00 6.73 -8.85
N ALA A 85 -0.49 6.15 -9.95
CA ALA A 85 0.31 5.32 -10.83
C ALA A 85 1.46 6.11 -11.49
N ALA A 86 1.21 7.34 -11.95
CA ALA A 86 2.25 8.21 -12.48
C ALA A 86 3.35 8.49 -11.45
N ALA A 87 2.99 8.84 -10.21
CA ALA A 87 3.97 9.08 -9.15
C ALA A 87 4.83 7.85 -8.82
N VAL A 88 4.25 6.64 -8.88
CA VAL A 88 5.03 5.39 -8.74
C VAL A 88 6.00 5.27 -9.91
N LEU A 89 5.53 5.38 -11.15
CA LEU A 89 6.35 5.23 -12.36
C LEU A 89 7.49 6.26 -12.41
N ASP A 90 7.21 7.53 -12.10
CA ASP A 90 8.21 8.59 -12.04
C ASP A 90 9.31 8.27 -11.00
N THR A 91 8.91 7.76 -9.83
CA THR A 91 9.87 7.38 -8.79
C THR A 91 10.75 6.19 -9.23
N LEU A 92 10.21 5.26 -10.02
CA LEU A 92 10.97 4.12 -10.54
C LEU A 92 11.94 4.53 -11.66
N ALA A 93 11.52 5.45 -12.55
CA ALA A 93 12.33 5.94 -13.66
C ALA A 93 13.63 6.63 -13.20
N GLU A 94 13.67 7.19 -11.99
CA GLU A 94 14.88 7.78 -11.42
C GLU A 94 16.05 6.78 -11.26
N CYS A 95 15.74 5.49 -11.07
CA CYS A 95 16.77 4.43 -11.05
C CYS A 95 17.38 4.20 -12.43
N GLU A 96 16.59 4.38 -13.50
CA GLU A 96 17.02 4.15 -14.87
C GLU A 96 17.88 5.32 -15.39
N HIS A 97 17.49 6.57 -15.11
CA HIS A 97 18.25 7.75 -15.55
C HIS A 97 19.65 7.86 -14.92
N ARG A 98 19.84 7.40 -13.67
CA ARG A 98 21.18 7.34 -13.05
C ARG A 98 22.11 6.32 -13.71
N SER A 99 21.53 5.35 -14.43
CA SER A 99 22.29 4.31 -15.12
C SER A 99 22.87 4.81 -16.44
N SER A 100 22.29 5.84 -17.07
CA SER A 100 22.79 6.41 -18.33
C SER A 100 23.77 7.58 -18.16
N SER A 101 23.83 8.21 -16.98
CA SER A 101 24.66 9.38 -16.72
C SER A 101 26.09 9.09 -16.22
N HIS A 102 26.52 7.82 -16.14
CA HIS A 102 27.92 7.49 -15.89
C HIS A 102 28.70 7.61 -17.21
N PRO A 103 29.71 8.49 -17.31
CA PRO A 103 30.48 8.65 -18.54
C PRO A 103 31.18 7.32 -18.86
N LYS A 104 30.89 6.75 -20.04
CA LYS A 104 31.70 5.67 -20.62
C LYS A 104 33.12 6.21 -20.71
N ARG A 105 34.01 5.76 -19.81
CA ARG A 105 35.44 6.05 -19.88
C ARG A 105 35.92 5.52 -21.23
N SER A 106 36.18 6.44 -22.15
CA SER A 106 36.67 6.20 -23.50
C SER A 106 37.92 5.32 -23.42
N ALA A 107 37.79 4.06 -23.84
CA ALA A 107 38.92 3.18 -24.05
C ALA A 107 39.23 3.20 -25.55
N ASN A 108 40.08 4.14 -25.95
CA ASN A 108 40.66 4.16 -27.28
C ASN A 108 42.15 3.83 -27.18
N GLY A 109 42.55 2.76 -27.87
CA GLY A 109 43.90 2.59 -28.42
C GLY A 109 44.80 1.57 -27.73
N ARG A 110 44.83 0.33 -28.22
CA ARG A 110 45.85 -0.16 -29.18
C ARG A 110 45.71 -1.68 -29.38
N LEU A 111 45.75 -2.06 -30.66
CA LEU A 111 45.94 -3.42 -31.13
C LEU A 111 47.41 -3.82 -30.96
N SER A 112 47.66 -4.98 -30.37
CA SER A 112 48.78 -5.84 -30.72
C SER A 112 48.47 -7.27 -30.27
N ASP A 113 48.78 -8.20 -31.16
CA ASP A 113 48.65 -9.64 -31.09
C ASP A 113 49.19 -10.27 -29.79
N GLU A 114 48.48 -11.26 -29.25
CA GLU A 114 49.12 -12.52 -28.83
C GLU A 114 48.09 -13.61 -28.49
N MET A 115 48.36 -14.80 -29.01
CA MET A 115 47.66 -16.05 -28.77
C MET A 115 48.14 -16.64 -27.44
N THR A 116 47.29 -16.72 -26.41
CA THR A 116 47.49 -17.72 -25.34
C THR A 116 46.21 -18.09 -24.60
N ASN A 117 46.04 -19.40 -24.52
CA ASN A 117 45.03 -20.17 -23.81
C ASN A 117 45.14 -19.94 -22.29
N SER A 118 44.10 -19.38 -21.65
CA SER A 118 43.79 -19.69 -20.24
C SER A 118 42.35 -19.28 -19.89
N ARG A 119 41.59 -20.27 -19.39
CA ARG A 119 40.28 -20.08 -18.76
C ARG A 119 40.45 -19.20 -17.54
N THR A 120 40.08 -17.94 -17.64
CA THR A 120 39.80 -17.09 -16.49
C THR A 120 38.37 -16.59 -16.62
N CYS A 121 37.50 -17.11 -15.75
CA CYS A 121 36.16 -16.59 -15.54
C CYS A 121 36.29 -15.11 -15.21
N ARG A 122 35.97 -14.27 -16.19
CA ARG A 122 35.89 -12.82 -16.03
C ARG A 122 34.74 -12.56 -15.07
N SER A 123 35.07 -12.36 -13.79
CA SER A 123 34.15 -11.77 -12.82
C SER A 123 33.73 -10.41 -13.37
N THR A 124 32.50 -10.34 -13.87
CA THR A 124 31.87 -9.08 -14.20
C THR A 124 31.79 -8.27 -12.90
N PRO A 125 32.25 -7.00 -12.88
CA PRO A 125 31.99 -6.15 -11.75
C PRO A 125 30.48 -5.99 -11.67
N SER A 126 29.87 -6.45 -10.58
CA SER A 126 28.48 -6.17 -10.25
C SER A 126 28.34 -4.65 -10.10
N SER A 127 28.02 -3.96 -11.19
CA SER A 127 27.49 -2.60 -11.16
C SER A 127 26.38 -2.61 -10.11
N SER A 128 26.54 -1.84 -9.03
CA SER A 128 25.56 -1.77 -7.96
C SER A 128 24.35 -0.97 -8.45
N TYR A 129 23.54 -1.58 -9.31
CA TYR A 129 22.26 -1.04 -9.72
C TYR A 129 21.41 -0.86 -8.46
N ALA A 130 21.01 0.38 -8.16
CA ALA A 130 20.09 0.65 -7.07
C ALA A 130 18.71 0.12 -7.47
N GLN A 131 18.42 -1.13 -7.10
CA GLN A 131 17.10 -1.73 -7.30
C GLN A 131 16.05 -0.89 -6.58
N PRO A 132 14.91 -0.56 -7.23
CA PRO A 132 13.86 0.20 -6.59
C PRO A 132 13.36 -0.51 -5.34
N LYS A 133 13.13 0.25 -4.27
CA LYS A 133 12.66 -0.24 -2.97
C LYS A 133 11.31 0.37 -2.67
N THR A 134 10.26 -0.34 -3.08
CA THR A 134 8.88 0.07 -2.84
C THR A 134 8.25 -0.79 -1.74
N LEU A 135 7.77 -0.16 -0.67
CA LEU A 135 6.98 -0.79 0.39
C LEU A 135 5.53 -0.32 0.27
N MET A 136 4.57 -1.24 0.37
CA MET A 136 3.15 -0.87 0.41
C MET A 136 2.56 -1.24 1.78
N HIS A 137 1.88 -0.28 2.42
CA HIS A 137 1.17 -0.47 3.68
C HIS A 137 -0.33 -0.21 3.45
N ILE A 138 -1.12 -1.23 3.67
CA ILE A 138 -2.54 -1.32 3.35
C ILE A 138 -3.31 -1.40 4.66
N PHE A 139 -4.28 -0.51 4.84
CA PHE A 139 -5.07 -0.44 6.06
C PHE A 139 -6.54 -0.76 5.77
N SER A 140 -7.11 -1.72 6.50
CA SER A 140 -8.52 -2.11 6.36
C SER A 140 -8.89 -2.54 4.92
N ASN A 141 -10.17 -2.86 4.71
CA ASN A 141 -10.70 -3.16 3.38
C ASN A 141 -10.77 -1.92 2.47
N GLY A 142 -10.89 -0.71 3.03
CA GLY A 142 -10.78 0.52 2.25
C GLY A 142 -9.42 0.67 1.57
N GLY A 143 -8.34 0.39 2.30
CA GLY A 143 -6.99 0.37 1.74
C GLY A 143 -6.78 -0.75 0.74
N MET A 144 -7.39 -1.92 0.96
CA MET A 144 -7.34 -3.06 0.03
C MET A 144 -7.93 -2.68 -1.34
N ASN A 145 -9.07 -1.98 -1.36
CA ASN A 145 -9.66 -1.44 -2.59
C ASN A 145 -8.67 -0.55 -3.35
N SER A 146 -8.10 0.43 -2.64
CA SER A 146 -7.12 1.38 -3.20
C SER A 146 -5.86 0.70 -3.73
N ALA A 147 -5.29 -0.23 -2.94
CA ALA A 147 -4.10 -0.98 -3.31
C ALA A 147 -4.33 -1.87 -4.53
N THR A 148 -5.40 -2.66 -4.53
CA THR A 148 -5.75 -3.54 -5.66
C THR A 148 -5.93 -2.75 -6.96
N HIS A 149 -6.63 -1.61 -6.91
CA HIS A 149 -6.86 -0.82 -8.12
C HIS A 149 -5.61 -0.09 -8.60
N LEU A 150 -4.79 0.45 -7.70
CA LEU A 150 -3.48 1.00 -8.06
C LEU A 150 -2.59 -0.06 -8.73
N LEU A 151 -2.49 -1.27 -8.14
CA LEU A 151 -1.71 -2.36 -8.71
C LEU A 151 -2.19 -2.76 -10.11
N ARG A 152 -3.51 -2.80 -10.34
CA ARG A 152 -4.07 -3.08 -11.67
C ARG A 152 -3.75 -2.01 -12.70
N VAL A 153 -3.87 -0.73 -12.33
CA VAL A 153 -3.50 0.37 -13.23
C VAL A 153 -2.01 0.32 -13.55
N LEU A 154 -1.16 0.04 -12.57
CA LEU A 154 0.27 -0.15 -12.79
C LEU A 154 0.55 -1.36 -13.69
N ARG A 155 -0.14 -2.48 -13.49
CA ARG A 155 0.01 -3.68 -14.33
C ARG A 155 -0.32 -3.41 -15.81
N SER A 156 -1.28 -2.52 -16.09
CA SER A 156 -1.58 -2.10 -17.46
C SER A 156 -0.57 -1.12 -18.08
N ARG A 157 0.31 -0.53 -17.27
CA ARG A 157 1.30 0.48 -17.69
C ARG A 157 2.75 -0.02 -17.62
N MET A 158 2.97 -1.22 -17.10
CA MET A 158 4.29 -1.80 -16.90
C MET A 158 4.34 -3.20 -17.52
N ASP A 159 5.42 -3.49 -18.24
CA ASP A 159 5.64 -4.84 -18.81
C ASP A 159 5.79 -5.89 -17.71
N GLN A 160 6.45 -5.51 -16.61
CA GLN A 160 6.65 -6.35 -15.43
C GLN A 160 5.80 -5.86 -14.25
N PRO A 161 5.30 -6.77 -13.39
CA PRO A 161 4.58 -6.36 -12.19
C PRO A 161 5.47 -5.50 -11.28
N LEU A 162 4.84 -4.59 -10.51
CA LEU A 162 5.57 -3.71 -9.58
C LEU A 162 6.43 -4.55 -8.62
N ALA A 163 7.74 -4.29 -8.63
CA ALA A 163 8.71 -4.96 -7.76
C ALA A 163 8.61 -4.42 -6.32
N LEU A 164 7.68 -4.97 -5.55
CA LEU A 164 7.52 -4.62 -4.14
C LEU A 164 8.59 -5.29 -3.27
N THR A 165 9.24 -4.50 -2.42
CA THR A 165 10.13 -5.00 -1.35
C THR A 165 9.32 -5.77 -0.31
N GLY A 166 8.10 -5.32 -0.02
CA GLY A 166 7.16 -6.00 0.85
C GLY A 166 5.79 -5.35 0.88
N MET A 167 4.83 -6.06 1.47
CA MET A 167 3.50 -5.55 1.78
C MET A 167 3.22 -5.67 3.28
N MET A 168 2.59 -4.66 3.85
CA MET A 168 2.07 -4.65 5.21
C MET A 168 0.56 -4.54 5.16
N PHE A 169 -0.13 -5.47 5.78
CA PHE A 169 -1.57 -5.50 5.92
C PHE A 169 -1.91 -5.18 7.38
N ASP A 170 -2.51 -4.02 7.64
CA ASP A 170 -2.92 -3.56 8.98
C ASP A 170 -4.44 -3.65 9.07
N SER A 171 -4.91 -4.56 9.92
CA SER A 171 -6.32 -4.87 10.11
C SER A 171 -7.03 -5.27 8.80
N CYS A 172 -6.38 -6.07 7.96
CA CYS A 172 -6.91 -6.54 6.68
C CYS A 172 -6.11 -7.77 6.20
N PRO A 173 -6.57 -8.52 5.19
CA PRO A 173 -7.87 -8.42 4.50
C PRO A 173 -9.02 -9.12 5.24
N GLY A 174 -10.22 -8.52 5.24
CA GLY A 174 -11.46 -9.17 5.69
C GLY A 174 -12.37 -9.59 4.54
N LYS A 175 -13.31 -10.51 4.76
CA LYS A 175 -14.27 -10.98 3.73
C LYS A 175 -15.52 -10.12 3.57
N ALA A 176 -15.76 -9.16 4.47
CA ALA A 176 -16.94 -8.30 4.46
C ALA A 176 -18.27 -9.07 4.35
N THR A 177 -18.42 -10.15 5.13
CA THR A 177 -19.60 -11.03 5.09
C THR A 177 -20.80 -10.47 5.83
N SER A 178 -20.59 -9.57 6.80
CA SER A 178 -21.67 -8.99 7.60
C SER A 178 -22.08 -7.62 7.07
N TYR A 179 -23.38 -7.50 6.74
CA TYR A 179 -24.00 -6.25 6.29
C TYR A 179 -23.84 -5.14 7.34
N TRP A 180 -24.22 -5.42 8.58
CA TRP A 180 -24.22 -4.43 9.66
C TRP A 180 -22.81 -4.02 10.09
N GLN A 181 -21.86 -4.96 10.10
CA GLN A 181 -20.46 -4.62 10.35
C GLN A 181 -19.91 -3.66 9.29
N THR A 182 -20.24 -3.92 8.03
CA THR A 182 -19.84 -3.06 6.90
C THR A 182 -20.52 -1.70 6.98
N PHE A 183 -21.81 -1.67 7.31
CA PHE A 183 -22.58 -0.45 7.52
C PHE A 183 -21.97 0.41 8.63
N ASP A 184 -21.74 -0.16 9.82
CA ASP A 184 -21.19 0.55 10.97
C ASP A 184 -19.81 1.13 10.64
N ALA A 185 -18.95 0.36 9.96
CA ALA A 185 -17.65 0.82 9.53
C ALA A 185 -17.73 2.00 8.54
N MET A 186 -18.67 1.97 7.60
CA MET A 186 -18.84 3.03 6.60
C MET A 186 -19.44 4.31 7.20
N VAL A 187 -20.43 4.18 8.08
CA VAL A 187 -21.08 5.34 8.73
C VAL A 187 -20.09 6.13 9.58
N LEU A 188 -19.08 5.48 10.17
CA LEU A 188 -18.02 6.15 10.92
C LEU A 188 -17.17 7.12 10.08
N SER A 189 -17.22 7.01 8.75
CA SER A 189 -16.52 7.92 7.83
C SER A 189 -17.24 9.25 7.63
N PHE A 190 -18.51 9.38 8.04
CA PHE A 190 -19.30 10.58 7.88
C PHE A 190 -19.16 11.54 9.08
N PRO A 191 -19.38 12.86 8.88
CA PRO A 191 -19.42 13.82 9.98
C PRO A 191 -20.47 13.45 11.04
N LYS A 192 -20.14 13.66 12.33
CA LYS A 192 -21.00 13.30 13.46
C LYS A 192 -22.24 14.18 13.65
N THR A 193 -22.40 15.22 12.83
CA THR A 193 -23.56 16.12 12.85
C THR A 193 -24.84 15.40 12.43
N ILE A 194 -25.96 15.71 13.07
CA ILE A 194 -27.22 14.97 12.93
C ILE A 194 -27.68 14.81 11.46
N PHE A 195 -27.58 15.87 10.66
CA PHE A 195 -27.91 15.85 9.23
C PHE A 195 -27.11 14.78 8.46
N TRP A 196 -25.78 14.81 8.61
CA TRP A 196 -24.88 13.85 7.95
C TRP A 196 -25.00 12.43 8.51
N ARG A 197 -25.49 12.25 9.74
CA ARG A 197 -25.79 10.90 10.27
C ARG A 197 -26.97 10.27 9.53
N PHE A 198 -28.04 11.01 9.31
CA PHE A 198 -29.20 10.50 8.56
C PHE A 198 -28.90 10.32 7.08
N LEU A 199 -28.39 11.37 6.42
CA LEU A 199 -28.09 11.32 5.00
C LEU A 199 -26.96 10.31 4.68
N GLY A 200 -25.93 10.26 5.53
CA GLY A 200 -24.83 9.31 5.40
C GLY A 200 -25.31 7.87 5.60
N ALA A 201 -26.12 7.59 6.62
CA ALA A 201 -26.71 6.26 6.83
C ALA A 201 -27.56 5.83 5.63
N LEU A 202 -28.42 6.71 5.10
CA LEU A 202 -29.22 6.43 3.92
C LEU A 202 -28.33 6.11 2.70
N ALA A 203 -27.30 6.92 2.44
CA ALA A 203 -26.37 6.71 1.35
C ALA A 203 -25.62 5.37 1.48
N VAL A 204 -25.17 5.01 2.69
CA VAL A 204 -24.53 3.71 2.95
C VAL A 204 -25.50 2.56 2.71
N HIS A 205 -26.76 2.66 3.17
CA HIS A 205 -27.76 1.63 2.88
C HIS A 205 -27.97 1.44 1.38
N CYS A 206 -28.18 2.54 0.63
CA CYS A 206 -28.32 2.49 -0.83
C CYS A 206 -27.10 1.83 -1.49
N PHE A 207 -25.89 2.18 -1.05
CA PHE A 207 -24.66 1.60 -1.55
C PHE A 207 -24.55 0.10 -1.24
N LEU A 208 -24.85 -0.33 -0.01
CA LEU A 208 -24.79 -1.74 0.36
C LEU A 208 -25.86 -2.57 -0.37
N ILE A 209 -27.07 -2.03 -0.54
CA ILE A 209 -28.11 -2.66 -1.37
C ILE A 209 -27.62 -2.81 -2.80
N PHE A 210 -27.01 -1.78 -3.38
CA PHE A 210 -26.41 -1.85 -4.70
C PHE A 210 -25.34 -2.94 -4.78
N VAL A 211 -24.42 -3.03 -3.81
CA VAL A 211 -23.39 -4.08 -3.78
C VAL A 211 -24.01 -5.48 -3.63
N SER A 212 -25.05 -5.64 -2.81
CA SER A 212 -25.78 -6.91 -2.67
C SER A 212 -26.45 -7.32 -3.98
N LEU A 213 -27.09 -6.38 -4.69
CA LEU A 213 -27.69 -6.64 -6.00
C LEU A 213 -26.63 -6.96 -7.05
N TYR A 214 -25.51 -6.24 -7.05
CA TYR A 214 -24.37 -6.53 -7.91
C TYR A 214 -23.87 -7.97 -7.73
N ILE A 215 -23.72 -8.42 -6.48
CA ILE A 215 -23.34 -9.81 -6.19
C ILE A 215 -24.46 -10.79 -6.61
N ALA A 216 -25.72 -10.47 -6.34
CA ALA A 216 -26.87 -11.31 -6.72
C ALA A 216 -27.01 -11.47 -8.25
N CYS A 217 -26.59 -10.47 -9.03
CA CYS A 217 -26.50 -10.54 -10.49
C CYS A 217 -25.30 -11.38 -10.99
N GLY A 218 -24.56 -12.04 -10.10
CA GLY A 218 -23.46 -12.95 -10.45
C GLY A 218 -22.09 -12.29 -10.56
N TYR A 219 -21.96 -11.01 -10.23
CA TYR A 219 -20.65 -10.37 -10.18
C TYR A 219 -19.88 -10.76 -8.91
N GLU A 220 -18.54 -10.75 -9.00
CA GLU A 220 -17.65 -11.12 -7.91
C GLU A 220 -17.81 -10.18 -6.70
N ASN A 221 -17.82 -10.74 -5.49
CA ASN A 221 -17.80 -9.97 -4.25
C ASN A 221 -16.54 -9.08 -4.20
N PRO A 222 -16.67 -7.77 -3.92
CA PRO A 222 -15.53 -6.84 -3.89
C PRO A 222 -14.40 -7.26 -2.95
N ALA A 223 -14.72 -7.78 -1.75
CA ALA A 223 -13.72 -8.22 -0.79
C ALA A 223 -12.92 -9.43 -1.30
N THR A 224 -13.58 -10.39 -1.94
CA THR A 224 -12.93 -11.51 -2.62
C THR A 224 -12.00 -11.01 -3.73
N PHE A 225 -12.49 -10.07 -4.54
CA PHE A 225 -11.72 -9.45 -5.62
C PHE A 225 -10.47 -8.71 -5.11
N TRP A 226 -10.55 -8.00 -3.98
CA TRP A 226 -9.38 -7.32 -3.39
C TRP A 226 -8.36 -8.29 -2.81
N ARG A 227 -8.82 -9.29 -2.03
CA ARG A 227 -7.97 -10.36 -1.47
C ARG A 227 -7.16 -11.04 -2.56
N ARG A 228 -7.83 -11.43 -3.64
CA ARG A 228 -7.19 -12.04 -4.81
C ARG A 228 -6.25 -11.05 -5.51
N GLY A 229 -6.71 -9.83 -5.76
CA GLY A 229 -6.00 -8.82 -6.53
C GLY A 229 -4.66 -8.40 -5.91
N VAL A 230 -4.58 -8.21 -4.58
CA VAL A 230 -3.29 -7.83 -3.96
C VAL A 230 -2.22 -8.91 -4.08
N LEU A 231 -2.59 -10.20 -4.20
CA LEU A 231 -1.62 -11.28 -4.36
C LEU A 231 -1.25 -11.53 -5.83
N GLU A 232 -2.19 -11.35 -6.76
CA GLU A 232 -2.01 -11.64 -8.19
C GLU A 232 -1.40 -10.48 -8.99
N GLU A 233 -1.76 -9.24 -8.67
CA GLU A 233 -1.38 -8.07 -9.46
C GLU A 233 0.01 -7.53 -9.09
N SER A 234 0.50 -7.89 -7.90
CA SER A 234 1.87 -7.60 -7.47
C SER A 234 2.83 -8.70 -7.90
N SER A 235 4.08 -8.33 -8.21
CA SER A 235 5.18 -9.31 -8.19
C SER A 235 5.24 -9.92 -6.78
N PRO A 236 5.61 -11.21 -6.58
CA PRO A 236 5.78 -11.79 -5.26
C PRO A 236 6.65 -10.87 -4.41
N ALA A 237 6.01 -10.05 -3.55
CA ALA A 237 6.76 -9.11 -2.75
C ALA A 237 7.63 -9.97 -1.85
N ARG A 238 8.88 -9.55 -1.65
CA ARG A 238 9.83 -10.39 -0.90
C ARG A 238 9.40 -10.60 0.56
N GLY A 239 8.31 -10.00 1.04
CA GLY A 239 7.51 -10.55 2.13
C GLY A 239 6.17 -9.85 2.32
N ALA A 240 5.25 -10.53 2.99
CA ALA A 240 4.00 -9.96 3.48
C ALA A 240 4.01 -9.97 5.02
N CYS A 241 3.60 -8.86 5.64
CA CYS A 241 3.46 -8.73 7.09
C CYS A 241 2.01 -8.42 7.42
N TYR A 242 1.35 -9.26 8.23
CA TYR A 242 -0.02 -9.06 8.67
C TYR A 242 -0.01 -8.60 10.12
N LEU A 243 -0.63 -7.45 10.38
CA LEU A 243 -0.80 -6.85 11.70
C LEU A 243 -2.29 -6.88 12.02
N PHE A 244 -2.69 -7.54 13.10
CA PHE A 244 -4.10 -7.68 13.47
C PHE A 244 -4.27 -7.88 14.98
N SER A 245 -5.51 -7.78 15.47
CA SER A 245 -5.89 -7.97 16.88
C SER A 245 -7.16 -8.81 16.94
N ARG A 246 -7.33 -9.60 18.01
CA ARG A 246 -8.60 -10.31 18.26
C ARG A 246 -9.72 -9.36 18.70
N GLU A 247 -9.38 -8.14 19.11
CA GLU A 247 -10.30 -7.10 19.56
C GLU A 247 -10.74 -6.16 18.42
N ASP A 248 -10.28 -6.40 17.19
CA ASP A 248 -10.78 -5.70 16.02
C ASP A 248 -12.23 -6.12 15.75
N ARG A 249 -13.16 -5.17 15.88
CA ARG A 249 -14.60 -5.39 15.65
C ARG A 249 -15.02 -5.22 14.20
N MET A 250 -14.16 -4.66 13.35
CA MET A 250 -14.47 -4.38 11.94
C MET A 250 -13.97 -5.48 11.01
N ILE A 251 -12.82 -6.08 11.33
CA ILE A 251 -12.22 -7.13 10.52
C ILE A 251 -11.92 -8.32 11.42
N GLU A 252 -12.53 -9.46 11.10
CA GLU A 252 -12.32 -10.70 11.84
C GLU A 252 -10.87 -11.18 11.64
N TRP A 253 -10.15 -11.43 12.74
CA TRP A 253 -8.75 -11.84 12.70
C TRP A 253 -8.55 -13.17 11.94
N THR A 254 -9.52 -14.09 11.99
CA THR A 254 -9.46 -15.35 11.24
C THR A 254 -9.46 -15.14 9.72
N ASP A 255 -10.09 -14.07 9.21
CA ASP A 255 -10.03 -13.75 7.78
C ASP A 255 -8.63 -13.30 7.35
N VAL A 256 -7.91 -12.64 8.26
CA VAL A 256 -6.53 -12.19 8.08
C VAL A 256 -5.58 -13.39 8.05
N GLU A 257 -5.69 -14.29 9.04
CA GLU A 257 -4.88 -15.52 9.09
C GLU A 257 -5.10 -16.41 7.86
N GLN A 258 -6.35 -16.59 7.44
CA GLN A 258 -6.64 -17.35 6.23
C GLN A 258 -5.99 -16.74 4.99
N HIS A 259 -5.96 -15.40 4.89
CA HIS A 259 -5.28 -14.73 3.78
C HIS A 259 -3.76 -14.88 3.86
N ALA A 260 -3.20 -14.84 5.08
CA ALA A 260 -1.80 -15.07 5.33
C ALA A 260 -1.38 -16.49 4.91
N GLU A 261 -2.19 -17.50 5.21
CA GLU A 261 -1.99 -18.87 4.73
C GLU A 261 -2.12 -19.01 3.22
N GLU A 262 -3.09 -18.33 2.60
CA GLU A 262 -3.20 -18.27 1.14
C GLU A 262 -1.92 -17.70 0.50
N ALA A 263 -1.40 -16.60 1.07
CA ALA A 263 -0.15 -16.00 0.63
C ALA A 263 1.03 -16.97 0.78
N ARG A 264 1.15 -17.67 1.93
CA ARG A 264 2.17 -18.73 2.13
C ARG A 264 2.09 -19.80 1.05
N ARG A 265 0.89 -20.29 0.76
CA ARG A 265 0.66 -21.31 -0.27
C ARG A 265 1.05 -20.83 -1.67
N LYS A 266 0.93 -19.53 -1.95
CA LYS A 266 1.40 -18.89 -3.18
C LYS A 266 2.90 -18.53 -3.16
N GLY A 267 3.66 -18.99 -2.16
CA GLY A 267 5.12 -18.81 -2.09
C GLY A 267 5.59 -17.50 -1.46
N TRP A 268 4.71 -16.75 -0.80
CA TRP A 268 5.09 -15.51 -0.13
C TRP A 268 5.81 -15.78 1.19
N ARG A 269 6.82 -14.96 1.52
CA ARG A 269 7.40 -14.95 2.86
C ARG A 269 6.50 -14.18 3.80
N VAL A 270 5.72 -14.89 4.60
CA VAL A 270 4.68 -14.30 5.46
C VAL A 270 5.16 -14.18 6.91
N LYS A 271 4.92 -13.00 7.49
CA LYS A 271 5.02 -12.73 8.93
C LYS A 271 3.66 -12.30 9.44
N GLU A 272 3.25 -12.83 10.59
CA GLU A 272 2.05 -12.42 11.30
C GLU A 272 2.44 -11.81 12.64
N VAL A 273 1.77 -10.73 13.02
CA VAL A 273 1.96 -10.04 14.29
C VAL A 273 0.58 -9.81 14.90
N LEU A 274 0.26 -10.64 15.88
CA LEU A 274 -0.94 -10.48 16.69
C LEU A 274 -0.67 -9.44 17.79
N PHE A 275 -1.47 -8.37 17.77
CA PHE A 275 -1.55 -7.41 18.85
C PHE A 275 -2.67 -7.83 19.81
N GLU A 276 -2.48 -7.52 21.09
CA GLU A 276 -3.50 -7.75 22.11
C GLU A 276 -4.12 -6.41 22.53
N GLY A 277 -5.44 -6.39 22.67
CA GLY A 277 -6.19 -5.23 23.15
C GLY A 277 -6.22 -4.03 22.20
N SER A 278 -5.81 -4.19 20.94
CA SER A 278 -5.76 -3.09 19.98
C SER A 278 -6.98 -3.05 19.07
N GLY A 279 -7.55 -1.85 18.89
CA GLY A 279 -8.67 -1.67 17.96
C GLY A 279 -8.24 -1.62 16.50
N HIS A 280 -9.23 -1.60 15.61
CA HIS A 280 -9.07 -1.49 14.16
C HIS A 280 -8.12 -0.35 13.75
N CYS A 281 -7.07 -0.68 12.98
CA CYS A 281 -6.01 0.23 12.53
C CYS A 281 -5.36 1.08 13.64
N ALA A 282 -5.33 0.57 14.88
CA ALA A 282 -4.80 1.27 16.05
C ALA A 282 -3.50 0.68 16.61
N HIS A 283 -2.92 -0.34 15.95
CA HIS A 283 -1.77 -1.10 16.44
C HIS A 283 -0.56 -0.21 16.79
N LEU A 284 -0.22 0.75 15.93
CA LEU A 284 0.89 1.69 16.17
C LEU A 284 0.70 2.55 17.43
N THR A 285 -0.55 2.88 17.77
CA THR A 285 -0.84 3.69 18.96
C THR A 285 -0.69 2.86 20.23
N MET A 286 -1.10 1.59 20.19
CA MET A 286 -0.99 0.66 21.32
C MET A 286 0.47 0.29 21.61
N ASP A 287 1.26 0.00 20.58
CA ASP A 287 2.66 -0.38 20.73
C ASP A 287 3.48 0.75 21.39
N ARG A 288 3.26 2.01 20.98
CA ARG A 288 3.87 3.18 21.62
C ARG A 288 3.51 3.36 23.09
N ARG A 289 2.31 2.93 23.52
CA ARG A 289 1.91 2.97 24.94
C ARG A 289 2.63 1.88 25.73
N ARG A 290 2.71 0.65 25.19
CA ARG A 290 3.47 -0.46 25.79
C ARG A 290 4.96 -0.11 25.93
N PHE A 291 5.58 0.45 24.90
CA PHE A 291 6.98 0.91 24.95
C PHE A 291 7.23 2.05 25.94
N LYS A 292 6.24 2.93 26.19
CA LYS A 292 6.37 3.99 27.19
C LYS A 292 6.18 3.47 28.61
N ALA A 293 5.15 2.65 28.86
CA ALA A 293 4.92 2.04 30.17
C ALA A 293 6.14 1.25 30.67
N ASN A 294 6.77 0.45 29.79
CA ASN A 294 7.97 -0.31 30.14
C ASN A 294 9.24 0.56 30.37
N LYS A 295 9.23 1.83 29.97
CA LYS A 295 10.31 2.78 30.26
C LYS A 295 10.11 3.55 31.55
N ASP A 296 8.88 3.70 32.01
CA ASP A 296 8.55 4.39 33.26
C ASP A 296 8.62 3.42 34.48
N GLU A 297 8.73 2.11 34.24
CA GLU A 297 8.91 1.05 35.24
C GLU A 297 10.38 0.59 35.43
N ARG A 298 11.37 1.26 34.80
CA ARG A 298 12.81 0.98 34.95
C ARG A 298 13.57 2.21 35.40
#